data_AF-A0A397VN88-F1
#
_entry.id   AF-A0A397VN88-F1
#
_cell.length_a   1.000
_cell.length_b   1.000
_cell.length_c   1.000
_cell.angle_alpha   90.00
_cell.angle_beta   90.00
_cell.angle_gamma   90.00
#
_symmetry.space_group_name_H-M   'P 1'
#
loop_
_entity.id
_entity.type
_entity.pdbx_description
1 polymer ?
#
loop_
_entity_poly.entity_id
_entity_poly.type
_entity_poly.pdbx_seq_one_letter_code
_entity_poly.pdbx_strand_id
1 'polypeptide(L)'
;MPNKVRGRYYVFRKVKVDKQSFKLHSQVLYQRSSFFRQELTTATKKNNIIEITLTDTSIEAFKILITYIYTGTIPLEEVEPSIIFDLLVPSKKLGLVELVEYIQSYLIDNKAFWLRLKFTQVYSTSFQDNNFKALQTFCTDILAKHPNLIFDSNDFTSIQENALVTLLKRDDLQVEESEIWDKVIQWGKAKTPDLPFELKQWTEKNFLDLKNTLSKCIPLIRYFQMSGEEILAKVKPYQQILGFNLWDDISTRGSRDGFTRETFHQLCDNLPGTVVVIKVDSTNEILGGYNSLVWTSKDQLEWFTTTDSFVFSLKTQNLPNSILSRIIHANKVIGCANYYGPVFSSSFWMHDDSKQWYYVHDNSDYEKPIGSNKSYFFIDEFEVFQVLKN
;
A
#
# COMPACT_ATOMS: atom_id res chain seq x y z
N MET A 1 -50.17 26.80 -22.74
CA MET A 1 -49.91 28.18 -23.18
C MET A 1 -49.19 28.92 -22.06
N PRO A 2 -47.94 29.39 -22.21
CA PRO A 2 -47.25 30.06 -21.12
C PRO A 2 -47.45 31.58 -21.19
N ASN A 3 -47.84 32.14 -20.05
CA ASN A 3 -47.97 33.56 -19.79
C ASN A 3 -46.66 34.30 -20.09
N LYS A 4 -46.74 35.29 -20.99
CA LYS A 4 -45.68 36.28 -21.23
C LYS A 4 -45.57 37.22 -20.02
N VAL A 5 -44.62 36.97 -19.13
CA VAL A 5 -44.11 38.03 -18.25
C VAL A 5 -42.99 38.78 -18.98
N ARG A 6 -43.35 39.90 -19.62
CA ARG A 6 -42.40 40.85 -20.23
C ARG A 6 -41.82 41.74 -19.12
N GLY A 7 -40.68 41.36 -18.54
CA GLY A 7 -39.89 42.23 -17.66
C GLY A 7 -38.68 42.82 -18.36
N ARG A 8 -38.63 44.16 -18.50
CA ARG A 8 -37.51 44.92 -19.12
C ARG A 8 -36.28 45.09 -18.20
N TYR A 9 -36.24 44.44 -17.03
CA TYR A 9 -35.20 44.63 -16.00
C TYR A 9 -34.24 43.44 -15.84
N TYR A 10 -34.44 42.34 -16.58
CA TYR A 10 -33.64 41.14 -16.40
C TYR A 10 -32.46 41.11 -17.35
N VAL A 11 -31.26 41.13 -16.78
CA VAL A 11 -30.04 40.95 -17.55
C VAL A 11 -29.91 39.47 -17.91
N PHE A 12 -30.35 39.10 -19.11
CA PHE A 12 -30.21 37.74 -19.63
C PHE A 12 -28.75 37.42 -19.96
N ARG A 13 -28.29 36.21 -19.59
CA ARG A 13 -26.98 35.67 -19.93
C ARG A 13 -27.10 34.49 -20.87
N LYS A 14 -26.07 34.30 -21.69
CA LYS A 14 -25.99 33.19 -22.63
C LYS A 14 -25.05 32.15 -22.04
N VAL A 15 -25.58 31.06 -21.50
CA VAL A 15 -24.76 29.92 -21.08
C VAL A 15 -24.66 28.96 -22.25
N LYS A 16 -23.44 28.60 -22.64
CA LYS A 16 -23.16 27.67 -23.73
C LYS A 16 -22.76 26.33 -23.14
N VAL A 17 -23.45 25.28 -23.58
CA VAL A 17 -23.17 23.89 -23.22
C VAL A 17 -23.03 23.12 -24.51
N ASP A 18 -21.84 22.58 -24.75
CA ASP A 18 -21.43 22.04 -26.06
C ASP A 18 -21.74 23.03 -27.21
N LYS A 19 -22.62 22.68 -28.15
CA LYS A 19 -23.03 23.52 -29.29
C LYS A 19 -24.29 24.33 -29.02
N GLN A 20 -24.98 24.09 -27.90
CA GLN A 20 -26.25 24.74 -27.59
C GLN A 20 -26.07 25.95 -26.65
N SER A 21 -26.93 26.97 -26.84
CA SER A 21 -26.93 28.18 -26.01
C SER A 21 -28.27 28.38 -25.32
N PHE A 22 -28.21 28.71 -24.03
CA PHE A 22 -29.35 28.90 -23.15
C PHE A 22 -29.40 30.34 -22.65
N LYS A 23 -30.59 30.96 -22.70
CA LYS A 23 -30.80 32.30 -22.14
C LYS A 23 -31.34 32.16 -20.72
N LEU A 24 -30.56 32.61 -19.74
CA LEU A 24 -30.84 32.44 -18.30
C LEU A 24 -30.74 33.76 -17.55
N HIS A 25 -31.37 33.85 -16.37
CA HIS A 25 -31.39 35.03 -15.52
C HIS A 25 -30.15 35.08 -14.61
N SER A 26 -29.30 36.10 -14.78
CA SER A 26 -28.05 36.21 -13.99
C SER A 26 -28.29 36.19 -12.49
N GLN A 27 -29.35 36.85 -12.02
CA GLN A 27 -29.62 36.97 -10.59
C GLN A 27 -29.96 35.61 -9.95
N VAL A 28 -30.74 34.77 -10.65
CA VAL A 28 -31.06 33.43 -10.16
C VAL A 28 -29.79 32.58 -10.08
N LEU A 29 -28.99 32.57 -11.15
CA LEU A 29 -27.73 31.83 -11.20
C LEU A 29 -26.77 32.28 -10.09
N TYR A 30 -26.60 33.59 -9.92
CA TYR A 30 -25.71 34.20 -8.92
C TYR A 30 -26.08 33.81 -7.48
N GLN A 31 -27.38 33.78 -7.18
CA GLN A 31 -27.86 33.46 -5.84
C GLN A 31 -27.76 31.96 -5.53
N ARG A 32 -28.03 31.11 -6.52
CA ARG A 32 -28.25 29.67 -6.32
C ARG A 32 -27.02 28.79 -6.60
N SER A 33 -25.95 29.34 -7.17
CA SER A 33 -24.73 28.61 -7.50
C SER A 33 -23.50 29.46 -7.22
N SER A 34 -22.58 28.94 -6.40
CA SER A 34 -21.32 29.62 -6.10
C SER A 34 -20.42 29.75 -7.33
N PHE A 35 -20.44 28.75 -8.21
CA PHE A 35 -19.76 28.82 -9.50
C PHE A 35 -20.24 29.99 -10.34
N PHE A 36 -21.57 30.07 -10.59
CA PHE A 36 -22.10 31.17 -11.37
C PHE A 36 -21.92 32.52 -10.67
N ARG A 37 -21.95 32.56 -9.34
CA ARG A 37 -21.62 33.76 -8.56
C ARG A 37 -20.22 34.27 -8.90
N GLN A 38 -19.23 33.39 -8.85
CA GLN A 38 -17.84 33.70 -9.15
C GLN A 38 -17.67 34.15 -10.61
N GLU A 39 -18.16 33.34 -11.56
CA GLU A 39 -18.06 33.64 -13.00
C GLU A 39 -18.73 34.97 -13.37
N LEU A 40 -19.88 35.27 -12.77
CA LEU A 40 -20.61 36.51 -13.06
C LEU A 40 -19.94 37.75 -12.46
N THR A 41 -19.16 37.59 -11.38
CA THR A 41 -18.39 38.69 -10.78
C THR A 41 -17.14 39.02 -11.58
N THR A 42 -16.49 38.03 -12.21
CA THR A 42 -15.22 38.21 -12.93
C THR A 42 -15.39 38.45 -14.43
N ALA A 43 -16.55 38.13 -15.00
CA ALA A 43 -16.74 38.15 -16.45
C ALA A 43 -16.75 39.56 -17.07
N THR A 44 -15.97 39.73 -18.14
CA THR A 44 -16.00 40.89 -19.03
C THR A 44 -17.17 40.79 -20.03
N LYS A 45 -17.94 41.88 -20.17
CA LYS A 45 -19.09 41.94 -21.08
C LYS A 45 -18.62 42.12 -22.53
N LYS A 46 -19.17 41.33 -23.46
CA LYS A 46 -19.12 41.60 -24.91
C LYS A 46 -20.54 41.90 -25.39
N ASN A 47 -20.77 43.10 -25.93
CA ASN A 47 -22.10 43.53 -26.41
C ASN A 47 -23.24 43.32 -25.38
N ASN A 48 -22.99 43.65 -24.11
CA ASN A 48 -23.89 43.43 -22.96
C ASN A 48 -24.24 41.97 -22.62
N ILE A 49 -23.62 40.99 -23.29
CA ILE A 49 -23.78 39.57 -23.03
C ILE A 49 -22.54 39.06 -22.28
N ILE A 50 -22.77 38.22 -21.28
CA ILE A 50 -21.75 37.36 -20.67
C ILE A 50 -22.01 35.96 -21.19
N GLU A 51 -20.97 35.34 -21.74
CA GLU A 51 -20.98 33.98 -22.24
C GLU A 51 -20.18 33.09 -21.30
N ILE A 52 -20.82 32.06 -20.76
CA ILE A 52 -20.20 31.07 -19.86
C ILE A 52 -20.24 29.74 -20.57
N THR A 53 -19.10 29.08 -20.70
CA THR A 53 -18.99 27.78 -21.38
C THR A 53 -18.82 26.66 -20.36
N LEU A 54 -19.68 25.64 -20.46
CA LEU A 54 -19.55 24.39 -19.70
C LEU A 54 -19.14 23.28 -20.66
N THR A 55 -17.96 22.71 -20.46
CA THR A 55 -17.35 21.68 -21.32
C THR A 55 -17.68 20.24 -20.89
N ASP A 56 -17.91 20.02 -19.59
CA ASP A 56 -18.01 18.68 -18.99
C ASP A 56 -19.44 18.40 -18.51
N THR A 57 -20.43 18.81 -19.28
CA THR A 57 -21.85 18.67 -18.92
C THR A 57 -22.67 18.41 -20.17
N SER A 58 -23.42 17.31 -20.20
CA SER A 58 -24.33 17.05 -21.31
C SER A 58 -25.48 18.05 -21.33
N ILE A 59 -26.07 18.27 -22.50
CA ILE A 59 -27.23 19.16 -22.65
C ILE A 59 -28.39 18.71 -21.76
N GLU A 60 -28.58 17.40 -21.63
CA GLU A 60 -29.64 16.81 -20.82
C GLU A 60 -29.40 17.01 -19.32
N ALA A 61 -28.20 16.69 -18.84
CA ALA A 61 -27.79 16.99 -17.47
C ALA A 61 -27.95 18.48 -17.16
N PHE A 62 -27.52 19.37 -18.05
CA PHE A 62 -27.66 20.80 -17.85
C PHE A 62 -29.11 21.27 -17.72
N LYS A 63 -30.04 20.74 -18.52
CA LYS A 63 -31.48 21.07 -18.40
C LYS A 63 -32.03 20.68 -17.02
N ILE A 64 -31.63 19.52 -16.51
CA ILE A 64 -32.03 19.05 -15.18
C ILE A 64 -31.45 19.99 -14.10
N LEU A 65 -30.16 20.31 -14.16
CA LEU A 65 -29.49 21.20 -13.19
C LEU A 65 -30.08 22.61 -13.19
N ILE A 66 -30.38 23.16 -14.36
CA ILE A 66 -31.04 24.46 -14.45
C ILE A 66 -32.45 24.40 -13.86
N THR A 67 -33.20 23.31 -14.06
CA THR A 67 -34.51 23.14 -13.43
C THR A 67 -34.39 23.16 -11.90
N TYR A 68 -33.40 22.46 -11.34
CA TYR A 68 -33.12 22.51 -9.91
C TYR A 68 -32.73 23.91 -9.42
N ILE A 69 -31.85 24.60 -10.15
CA ILE A 69 -31.41 25.96 -9.80
C ILE A 69 -32.62 26.93 -9.70
N TYR A 70 -33.60 26.79 -10.59
CA TYR A 70 -34.76 27.66 -10.64
C TYR A 70 -35.87 27.27 -9.66
N THR A 71 -36.09 25.97 -9.45
CA THR A 71 -37.27 25.47 -8.73
C THR A 71 -36.96 24.91 -7.35
N GLY A 72 -35.71 24.54 -7.08
CA GLY A 72 -35.32 23.79 -5.89
C GLY A 72 -35.76 22.33 -5.91
N THR A 73 -36.31 21.83 -7.02
CA THR A 73 -36.82 20.46 -7.15
C THR A 73 -36.21 19.76 -8.36
N ILE A 74 -36.12 18.43 -8.31
CA ILE A 74 -35.55 17.61 -9.37
C ILE A 74 -36.35 16.29 -9.51
N PRO A 75 -37.12 16.09 -10.61
CA PRO A 75 -37.84 14.84 -10.83
C PRO A 75 -36.86 13.79 -11.35
N LEU A 76 -36.55 12.78 -10.53
CA LEU A 76 -35.57 11.73 -10.86
C LEU A 76 -36.23 10.36 -11.11
N GLU A 77 -37.54 10.22 -10.93
CA GLU A 77 -38.21 8.92 -11.03
C GLU A 77 -38.07 8.31 -12.43
N GLU A 78 -38.34 9.11 -13.46
CA GLU A 78 -38.37 8.71 -14.88
C GLU A 78 -37.02 8.93 -15.60
N VAL A 79 -36.00 9.42 -14.91
CA VAL A 79 -34.69 9.71 -15.50
C VAL A 79 -33.83 8.44 -15.50
N GLU A 80 -33.12 8.18 -16.60
CA GLU A 80 -32.20 7.04 -16.68
C GLU A 80 -31.08 7.14 -15.63
N PRO A 81 -30.73 6.05 -14.93
CA PRO A 81 -29.71 6.10 -13.87
C PRO A 81 -28.35 6.64 -14.32
N SER A 82 -27.96 6.39 -15.57
CA SER A 82 -26.76 6.95 -16.20
C SER A 82 -26.78 8.48 -16.20
N ILE A 83 -27.91 9.08 -16.62
CA ILE A 83 -28.08 10.53 -16.63
C ILE A 83 -28.05 11.08 -15.21
N ILE A 84 -28.71 10.41 -14.26
CA ILE A 84 -28.70 10.81 -12.84
C ILE A 84 -27.26 10.80 -12.29
N PHE A 85 -26.49 9.76 -12.60
CA PHE A 85 -25.10 9.65 -12.22
C PHE A 85 -24.23 10.76 -12.83
N ASP A 86 -24.45 11.07 -14.11
CA ASP A 86 -23.77 12.15 -14.83
C ASP A 86 -24.07 13.55 -14.26
N LEU A 87 -25.08 13.70 -13.39
CA LEU A 87 -25.34 14.96 -12.69
C LEU A 87 -24.32 15.24 -11.57
N LEU A 88 -23.62 14.24 -11.02
CA LEU A 88 -22.78 14.40 -9.82
C LEU A 88 -21.65 15.40 -10.03
N VAL A 89 -20.82 15.19 -11.06
CA VAL A 89 -19.65 16.03 -11.36
C VAL A 89 -20.07 17.47 -11.70
N PRO A 90 -21.05 17.71 -12.59
CA PRO A 90 -21.59 19.04 -12.85
C PRO A 90 -22.23 19.71 -11.62
N SER A 91 -23.01 18.98 -10.81
CA SER A 91 -23.64 19.54 -9.60
C SER A 91 -22.59 20.05 -8.63
N LYS A 92 -21.52 19.28 -8.44
CA LYS A 92 -20.36 19.69 -7.63
C LYS A 92 -19.65 20.90 -8.26
N LYS A 93 -19.40 20.88 -9.57
CA LYS A 93 -18.78 22.00 -10.29
C LYS A 93 -19.58 23.29 -10.12
N LEU A 94 -20.91 23.19 -10.10
CA LEU A 94 -21.83 24.31 -9.90
C LEU A 94 -21.98 24.72 -8.42
N GLY A 95 -21.37 23.99 -7.48
CA GLY A 95 -21.44 24.26 -6.05
C GLY A 95 -22.79 23.95 -5.41
N LEU A 96 -23.52 22.96 -5.94
CA LEU A 96 -24.85 22.56 -5.47
C LEU A 96 -24.74 21.41 -4.44
N VAL A 97 -24.18 21.70 -3.26
CA VAL A 97 -23.81 20.68 -2.25
C VAL A 97 -25.00 19.80 -1.84
N GLU A 98 -26.14 20.40 -1.47
CA GLU A 98 -27.36 19.67 -1.09
C GLU A 98 -27.85 18.73 -2.20
N LEU A 99 -27.73 19.15 -3.46
CA LEU A 99 -28.12 18.33 -4.60
C LEU A 99 -27.16 17.15 -4.79
N VAL A 100 -25.86 17.35 -4.59
CA VAL A 100 -24.86 16.26 -4.67
C VAL A 100 -25.14 15.20 -3.61
N GLU A 101 -25.48 15.60 -2.39
CA GLU A 101 -25.84 14.67 -1.30
C GLU A 101 -27.15 13.91 -1.61
N TYR A 102 -28.16 14.63 -2.11
CA TYR A 102 -29.43 14.04 -2.51
C TYR A 102 -29.27 13.03 -3.66
N ILE A 103 -28.53 13.37 -4.72
CA ILE A 103 -28.31 12.47 -5.87
C ILE A 103 -27.63 11.17 -5.43
N GLN A 104 -26.60 11.26 -4.58
CA GLN A 104 -25.91 10.07 -4.07
C GLN A 104 -26.87 9.15 -3.31
N SER A 105 -27.64 9.72 -2.37
CA SER A 105 -28.61 8.98 -1.57
C SER A 105 -29.69 8.35 -2.46
N TYR A 106 -30.24 9.12 -3.40
CA TYR A 106 -31.25 8.64 -4.33
C TYR A 106 -30.75 7.46 -5.19
N LEU A 107 -29.53 7.56 -5.72
CA LEU A 107 -28.92 6.48 -6.50
C LEU A 107 -28.71 5.21 -5.68
N ILE A 108 -28.26 5.35 -4.43
CA ILE A 108 -28.05 4.23 -3.51
C ILE A 108 -29.39 3.58 -3.14
N ASP A 109 -30.39 4.38 -2.77
CA ASP A 109 -31.67 3.86 -2.27
C ASP A 109 -32.54 3.27 -3.39
N ASN A 110 -32.55 3.89 -4.56
CA ASN A 110 -33.51 3.57 -5.62
C ASN A 110 -32.86 2.89 -6.83
N LYS A 111 -31.56 3.08 -7.08
CA LYS A 111 -30.87 2.62 -8.30
C LYS A 111 -29.63 1.75 -7.99
N ALA A 112 -29.55 1.14 -6.81
CA ALA A 112 -28.42 0.30 -6.37
C ALA A 112 -28.02 -0.80 -7.38
N PHE A 113 -29.00 -1.43 -8.04
CA PHE A 113 -28.74 -2.45 -9.05
C PHE A 113 -27.89 -1.90 -10.20
N TRP A 114 -28.22 -0.71 -10.70
CA TRP A 114 -27.45 -0.07 -11.76
C TRP A 114 -26.05 0.31 -11.28
N LEU A 115 -25.91 0.80 -10.04
CA LEU A 115 -24.59 1.10 -9.45
C LEU A 115 -23.69 -0.14 -9.41
N ARG A 116 -24.24 -1.30 -9.03
CA ARG A 116 -23.52 -2.58 -9.02
C ARG A 116 -23.17 -3.05 -10.44
N LEU A 117 -24.07 -2.86 -11.41
CA LEU A 117 -23.81 -3.21 -12.81
C LEU A 117 -22.70 -2.35 -13.43
N LYS A 118 -22.56 -1.08 -12.99
CA LYS A 118 -21.55 -0.13 -13.45
C LYS A 118 -20.43 0.09 -12.44
N PHE A 119 -20.12 -0.92 -11.62
CA PHE A 119 -19.28 -0.79 -10.43
C PHE A 119 -17.94 -0.07 -10.67
N THR A 120 -17.14 -0.51 -11.65
CA THR A 120 -15.82 0.08 -11.91
C THR A 120 -15.90 1.57 -12.26
N GLN A 121 -16.89 1.95 -13.06
CA GLN A 121 -17.15 3.35 -13.41
C GLN A 121 -17.56 4.14 -12.17
N VAL A 122 -18.52 3.62 -11.39
CA VAL A 122 -19.01 4.27 -10.17
C VAL A 122 -17.89 4.46 -9.16
N TYR A 123 -17.09 3.42 -8.93
CA TYR A 123 -15.94 3.46 -8.02
C TYR A 123 -14.93 4.53 -8.47
N SER A 124 -14.48 4.49 -9.72
CA SER A 124 -13.51 5.45 -10.26
C SER A 124 -14.00 6.90 -10.15
N THR A 125 -15.24 7.18 -10.58
CA THR A 125 -15.82 8.52 -10.48
C THR A 125 -16.04 8.96 -9.04
N SER A 126 -16.44 8.07 -8.13
CA SER A 126 -16.64 8.42 -6.72
C SER A 126 -15.37 8.91 -6.04
N PHE A 127 -14.19 8.43 -6.47
CA PHE A 127 -12.90 8.83 -5.89
C PHE A 127 -12.25 10.02 -6.60
N GLN A 128 -12.73 10.45 -7.78
CA GLN A 128 -12.27 11.68 -8.45
C GLN A 128 -12.39 12.93 -7.56
N ASP A 129 -13.29 12.89 -6.58
CA ASP A 129 -13.54 13.98 -5.66
C ASP A 129 -13.96 13.48 -4.27
N ASN A 130 -13.46 14.11 -3.22
CA ASN A 130 -13.77 13.73 -1.83
C ASN A 130 -15.21 14.08 -1.39
N ASN A 131 -16.01 14.73 -2.23
CA ASN A 131 -17.41 15.08 -1.95
C ASN A 131 -18.40 13.94 -2.22
N PHE A 132 -17.97 12.85 -2.87
CA PHE A 132 -18.84 11.71 -3.17
C PHE A 132 -18.78 10.60 -2.10
N LYS A 133 -18.77 11.01 -0.81
CA LYS A 133 -18.52 10.10 0.33
C LYS A 133 -19.52 8.96 0.46
N ALA A 134 -20.80 9.19 0.16
CA ALA A 134 -21.83 8.15 0.28
C ALA A 134 -21.61 7.06 -0.77
N LEU A 135 -21.25 7.44 -2.01
CA LEU A 135 -20.89 6.47 -3.05
C LEU A 135 -19.56 5.78 -2.77
N GLN A 136 -18.55 6.50 -2.25
CA GLN A 136 -17.28 5.89 -1.82
C GLN A 136 -17.53 4.81 -0.76
N THR A 137 -18.37 5.10 0.25
CA THR A 137 -18.76 4.15 1.31
C THR A 137 -19.50 2.95 0.70
N PHE A 138 -20.52 3.20 -0.11
CA PHE A 138 -21.27 2.15 -0.82
C PHE A 138 -20.36 1.21 -1.62
N CYS A 139 -19.41 1.76 -2.39
CA CYS A 139 -18.49 0.96 -3.18
C CYS A 139 -17.49 0.20 -2.30
N THR A 140 -16.90 0.85 -1.29
CA THR A 140 -15.92 0.20 -0.42
C THR A 140 -16.53 -0.92 0.42
N ASP A 141 -17.79 -0.79 0.86
CA ASP A 141 -18.51 -1.85 1.57
C ASP A 141 -18.81 -3.07 0.68
N ILE A 142 -19.01 -2.85 -0.62
CA ILE A 142 -19.12 -3.93 -1.59
C ILE A 142 -17.76 -4.61 -1.79
N LEU A 143 -16.69 -3.82 -1.95
CA LEU A 143 -15.33 -4.34 -2.16
C LEU A 143 -14.77 -5.09 -0.94
N ALA A 144 -15.22 -4.77 0.27
CA ALA A 144 -14.90 -5.57 1.44
C ALA A 144 -15.22 -7.04 1.25
N LYS A 145 -16.40 -7.33 0.67
CA LYS A 145 -16.91 -8.69 0.48
C LYS A 145 -16.52 -9.28 -0.88
N HIS A 146 -16.33 -8.43 -1.88
CA HIS A 146 -16.07 -8.82 -3.27
C HIS A 146 -14.93 -8.00 -3.89
N PRO A 147 -13.70 -8.09 -3.37
CA PRO A 147 -12.57 -7.27 -3.85
C PRO A 147 -12.20 -7.56 -5.31
N ASN A 148 -12.49 -8.76 -5.78
CA ASN A 148 -12.27 -9.22 -7.16
C ASN A 148 -12.97 -8.33 -8.21
N LEU A 149 -14.05 -7.62 -7.86
CA LEU A 149 -14.71 -6.65 -8.77
C LEU A 149 -13.78 -5.55 -9.28
N ILE A 150 -12.74 -5.21 -8.51
CA ILE A 150 -11.72 -4.23 -8.90
C ILE A 150 -10.37 -4.90 -9.11
N PHE A 151 -9.96 -5.84 -8.25
CA PHE A 151 -8.65 -6.48 -8.37
C PHE A 151 -8.49 -7.29 -9.66
N ASP A 152 -9.54 -7.91 -10.17
CA ASP A 152 -9.48 -8.68 -11.43
C ASP A 152 -9.91 -7.86 -12.65
N SER A 153 -10.18 -6.56 -12.46
CA SER A 153 -10.51 -5.67 -13.56
C SER A 153 -9.28 -5.35 -14.41
N ASN A 154 -9.43 -5.38 -15.73
CA ASN A 154 -8.42 -4.90 -16.67
C ASN A 154 -8.03 -3.44 -16.42
N ASP A 155 -8.91 -2.66 -15.80
CA ASP A 155 -8.71 -1.24 -15.50
C ASP A 155 -8.19 -1.00 -14.08
N PHE A 156 -7.78 -2.04 -13.35
CA PHE A 156 -7.30 -1.92 -11.97
C PHE A 156 -6.17 -0.88 -11.84
N THR A 157 -5.22 -0.88 -12.77
CA THR A 157 -4.09 0.08 -12.76
C THR A 157 -4.52 1.52 -13.07
N SER A 158 -5.76 1.75 -13.52
CA SER A 158 -6.34 3.06 -13.77
C SER A 158 -6.95 3.70 -12.52
N ILE A 159 -7.16 2.93 -11.44
CA ILE A 159 -7.71 3.49 -10.19
C ILE A 159 -6.78 4.56 -9.61
N GLN A 160 -7.39 5.49 -8.87
CA GLN A 160 -6.68 6.58 -8.23
C GLN A 160 -6.04 6.13 -6.92
N GLU A 161 -4.94 6.79 -6.54
CA GLU A 161 -4.18 6.45 -5.32
C GLU A 161 -5.06 6.52 -4.06
N ASN A 162 -5.91 7.54 -3.93
CA ASN A 162 -6.82 7.69 -2.79
C ASN A 162 -7.85 6.54 -2.68
N ALA A 163 -8.31 6.01 -3.82
CA ALA A 163 -9.21 4.87 -3.88
C ALA A 163 -8.50 3.62 -3.36
N LEU A 164 -7.29 3.34 -3.90
CA LEU A 164 -6.47 2.21 -3.47
C LEU A 164 -6.12 2.31 -1.97
N VAL A 165 -5.67 3.48 -1.50
CA VAL A 165 -5.36 3.73 -0.09
C VAL A 165 -6.58 3.53 0.81
N THR A 166 -7.77 3.95 0.39
CA THR A 166 -9.01 3.74 1.17
C THR A 166 -9.35 2.26 1.25
N LEU A 167 -9.14 1.51 0.17
CA LEU A 167 -9.35 0.07 0.14
C LEU A 167 -8.37 -0.65 1.07
N LEU A 168 -7.07 -0.36 0.98
CA LEU A 168 -6.01 -0.98 1.80
C LEU A 168 -6.19 -0.76 3.31
N LYS A 169 -6.83 0.36 3.72
CA LYS A 169 -7.14 0.63 5.13
C LYS A 169 -8.23 -0.26 5.72
N ARG A 170 -8.96 -1.03 4.91
CA ARG A 170 -10.02 -1.90 5.39
C ARG A 170 -9.42 -3.19 5.95
N ASP A 171 -9.80 -3.53 7.18
CA ASP A 171 -9.40 -4.78 7.86
C ASP A 171 -10.33 -5.96 7.54
N ASP A 172 -11.44 -5.72 6.83
CA ASP A 172 -12.47 -6.71 6.50
C ASP A 172 -12.46 -7.15 5.03
N LEU A 173 -11.41 -6.82 4.28
CA LEU A 173 -11.23 -7.27 2.90
C LEU A 173 -11.13 -8.79 2.84
N GLN A 174 -11.99 -9.43 2.04
CA GLN A 174 -11.97 -10.87 1.80
C GLN A 174 -10.94 -11.26 0.73
N VAL A 175 -9.66 -11.00 1.02
CA VAL A 175 -8.50 -11.34 0.16
C VAL A 175 -7.25 -11.52 1.01
N GLU A 176 -6.37 -12.44 0.62
CA GLU A 176 -5.11 -12.69 1.33
C GLU A 176 -4.14 -11.50 1.16
N GLU A 177 -3.41 -11.17 2.21
CA GLU A 177 -2.51 -10.01 2.20
C GLU A 177 -1.38 -10.14 1.16
N SER A 178 -0.96 -11.37 0.86
CA SER A 178 0.03 -11.63 -0.18
C SER A 178 -0.48 -11.33 -1.59
N GLU A 179 -1.78 -11.47 -1.83
CA GLU A 179 -2.41 -11.06 -3.09
C GLU A 179 -2.59 -9.55 -3.15
N ILE A 180 -2.93 -8.91 -2.02
CA ILE A 180 -2.97 -7.45 -1.91
C ILE A 180 -1.61 -6.86 -2.30
N TRP A 181 -0.51 -7.43 -1.79
CA TRP A 181 0.86 -7.02 -2.15
C TRP A 181 1.10 -7.08 -3.67
N ASP A 182 0.73 -8.20 -4.31
CA ASP A 182 0.90 -8.37 -5.76
C ASP A 182 0.15 -7.29 -6.55
N LYS A 183 -1.10 -7.00 -6.16
CA LYS A 183 -1.91 -5.93 -6.78
C LYS A 183 -1.31 -4.55 -6.52
N VAL A 184 -0.83 -4.26 -5.32
CA VAL A 184 -0.19 -2.97 -5.02
C VAL A 184 1.08 -2.76 -5.84
N ILE A 185 1.91 -3.80 -6.00
CA ILE A 185 3.10 -3.75 -6.86
C ILE A 185 2.69 -3.58 -8.34
N GLN A 186 1.67 -4.30 -8.81
CA GLN A 186 1.14 -4.14 -10.17
C GLN A 186 0.68 -2.70 -10.44
N TRP A 187 -0.08 -2.11 -9.50
CA TRP A 187 -0.52 -0.72 -9.60
C TRP A 187 0.66 0.25 -9.57
N GLY A 188 1.60 0.06 -8.63
CA GLY A 188 2.80 0.90 -8.50
C GLY A 188 3.64 0.90 -9.77
N LYS A 189 3.90 -0.27 -10.35
CA LYS A 189 4.64 -0.40 -11.61
C LYS A 189 3.95 0.33 -12.76
N ALA A 190 2.62 0.27 -12.84
CA ALA A 190 1.87 0.96 -13.88
C ALA A 190 1.83 2.49 -13.69
N LYS A 191 1.99 2.98 -12.46
CA LYS A 191 2.02 4.42 -12.14
C LYS A 191 3.41 5.03 -12.12
N THR A 192 4.46 4.22 -12.07
CA THR A 192 5.84 4.69 -12.14
C THR A 192 6.35 4.61 -13.59
N PRO A 193 6.61 5.75 -14.25
CA PRO A 193 7.10 5.75 -15.63
C PRO A 193 8.51 5.15 -15.73
N ASP A 194 8.87 4.68 -16.93
CA ASP A 194 10.23 4.26 -17.31
C ASP A 194 10.84 3.10 -16.49
N LEU A 195 10.01 2.26 -15.87
CA LEU A 195 10.48 1.04 -15.22
C LEU A 195 10.86 -0.04 -16.24
N PRO A 196 12.05 -0.67 -16.12
CA PRO A 196 12.38 -1.84 -16.91
C PRO A 196 11.42 -3.00 -16.63
N PHE A 197 11.19 -3.84 -17.64
CA PHE A 197 10.29 -4.99 -17.51
C PHE A 197 10.83 -6.03 -16.51
N GLU A 198 12.11 -6.38 -16.63
CA GLU A 198 12.75 -7.37 -15.77
C GLU A 198 13.39 -6.71 -14.55
N LEU A 199 13.10 -7.24 -13.35
CA LEU A 199 13.61 -6.70 -12.09
C LEU A 199 15.15 -6.66 -12.03
N LYS A 200 15.83 -7.60 -12.68
CA LYS A 200 17.31 -7.65 -12.73
C LYS A 200 17.95 -6.44 -13.45
N GLN A 201 17.16 -5.70 -14.22
CA GLN A 201 17.60 -4.50 -14.93
C GLN A 201 17.37 -3.22 -14.11
N TRP A 202 16.77 -3.34 -12.92
CA TRP A 202 16.40 -2.18 -12.11
C TRP A 202 17.63 -1.57 -11.43
N THR A 203 17.71 -0.26 -11.51
CA THR A 203 18.68 0.58 -10.80
C THR A 203 18.10 1.06 -9.47
N GLU A 204 18.96 1.58 -8.59
CA GLU A 204 18.52 2.23 -7.34
C GLU A 204 17.48 3.33 -7.59
N LYS A 205 17.64 4.10 -8.68
CA LYS A 205 16.65 5.11 -9.10
C LYS A 205 15.28 4.48 -9.39
N ASN A 206 15.23 3.33 -10.05
CA ASN A 206 13.96 2.65 -10.34
C ASN A 206 13.23 2.23 -9.06
N PHE A 207 13.97 1.68 -8.08
CA PHE A 207 13.40 1.35 -6.77
C PHE A 207 12.94 2.59 -6.01
N LEU A 208 13.72 3.68 -6.03
CA LEU A 208 13.35 4.94 -5.41
C LEU A 208 12.08 5.55 -6.03
N ASP A 209 11.97 5.54 -7.36
CA ASP A 209 10.80 6.06 -8.07
C ASP A 209 9.55 5.23 -7.74
N LEU A 210 9.66 3.88 -7.70
CA LEU A 210 8.57 3.01 -7.24
C LEU A 210 8.20 3.28 -5.77
N LYS A 211 9.19 3.42 -4.88
CA LYS A 211 8.99 3.72 -3.46
C LYS A 211 8.20 5.02 -3.27
N ASN A 212 8.52 6.05 -4.04
CA ASN A 212 7.81 7.33 -3.98
C ASN A 212 6.33 7.17 -4.40
N THR A 213 6.09 6.45 -5.50
CA THR A 213 4.73 6.12 -5.98
C THR A 213 3.92 5.34 -4.96
N LEU A 214 4.55 4.40 -4.24
CA LEU A 214 3.89 3.52 -3.28
C LEU A 214 3.95 4.01 -1.83
N SER A 215 4.44 5.23 -1.58
CA SER A 215 4.72 5.73 -0.24
C SER A 215 3.53 5.72 0.72
N LYS A 216 2.30 5.90 0.21
CA LYS A 216 1.06 5.80 1.01
C LYS A 216 0.47 4.39 1.11
N CYS A 217 0.88 3.49 0.23
CA CYS A 217 0.37 2.12 0.16
C CYS A 217 1.21 1.16 1.00
N ILE A 218 2.55 1.25 0.92
CA ILE A 218 3.48 0.37 1.65
C ILE A 218 3.17 0.28 3.16
N PRO A 219 2.93 1.39 3.88
CA PRO A 219 2.65 1.32 5.31
C PRO A 219 1.31 0.67 5.68
N LEU A 220 0.44 0.43 4.69
CA LEU A 220 -0.87 -0.19 4.90
C LEU A 220 -0.85 -1.71 4.68
N ILE A 221 0.26 -2.26 4.19
CA ILE A 221 0.42 -3.70 3.99
C ILE A 221 0.68 -4.39 5.33
N ARG A 222 -0.09 -5.44 5.62
CA ARG A 222 0.00 -6.22 6.86
C ARG A 222 0.97 -7.39 6.71
N TYR A 223 2.26 -7.13 6.53
CA TYR A 223 3.29 -8.15 6.28
C TYR A 223 3.26 -9.37 7.23
N PHE A 224 2.85 -9.19 8.49
CA PHE A 224 2.73 -10.28 9.47
C PHE A 224 1.58 -11.26 9.21
N GLN A 225 0.68 -10.95 8.26
CA GLN A 225 -0.35 -11.86 7.77
C GLN A 225 0.12 -12.68 6.55
N MET A 226 1.32 -12.43 6.04
CA MET A 226 1.95 -13.22 4.98
C MET A 226 2.82 -14.31 5.60
N SER A 227 2.93 -15.46 4.92
CA SER A 227 3.90 -16.49 5.32
C SER A 227 5.33 -16.06 5.01
N GLY A 228 6.33 -16.64 5.68
CA GLY A 228 7.74 -16.40 5.37
C GLY A 228 8.08 -16.70 3.90
N GLU A 229 7.54 -17.79 3.35
CA GLU A 229 7.69 -18.14 1.93
C GLU A 229 7.17 -17.04 1.00
N GLU A 230 6.01 -16.45 1.32
CA GLU A 230 5.42 -15.36 0.54
C GLU A 230 6.23 -14.07 0.65
N ILE A 231 6.74 -13.73 1.84
CA ILE A 231 7.64 -12.59 2.04
C ILE A 231 8.89 -12.76 1.17
N LEU A 232 9.48 -13.95 1.12
CA LEU A 232 10.63 -14.22 0.27
C LEU A 232 10.33 -14.16 -1.22
N ALA A 233 9.27 -14.82 -1.65
CA ALA A 233 8.97 -14.94 -3.07
C ALA A 233 8.49 -13.60 -3.66
N LYS A 234 7.69 -12.85 -2.89
CA LYS A 234 6.96 -11.68 -3.39
C LYS A 234 7.52 -10.36 -2.89
N VAL A 235 7.97 -10.26 -1.63
CA VAL A 235 8.36 -8.98 -0.99
C VAL A 235 9.85 -8.71 -1.08
N LYS A 236 10.70 -9.70 -0.77
CA LYS A 236 12.18 -9.63 -0.83
C LYS A 236 12.73 -9.06 -2.16
N PRO A 237 12.17 -9.39 -3.34
CA PRO A 237 12.66 -8.79 -4.59
C PRO A 237 12.55 -7.26 -4.63
N TYR A 238 11.63 -6.69 -3.84
CA TYR A 238 11.42 -5.24 -3.73
C TYR A 238 11.94 -4.66 -2.42
N GLN A 239 12.79 -5.36 -1.65
CA GLN A 239 13.24 -4.91 -0.32
C GLN A 239 13.77 -3.46 -0.29
N GLN A 240 14.36 -2.96 -1.40
CA GLN A 240 14.87 -1.58 -1.51
C GLN A 240 13.77 -0.50 -1.41
N ILE A 241 12.52 -0.85 -1.73
CA ILE A 241 11.39 0.09 -1.55
C ILE A 241 10.93 0.16 -0.09
N LEU A 242 11.26 -0.86 0.70
CA LEU A 242 10.99 -0.91 2.14
C LEU A 242 12.06 -0.07 2.85
N GLY A 243 11.66 0.71 3.86
CA GLY A 243 12.64 1.37 4.72
C GLY A 243 13.41 0.32 5.52
N PHE A 244 14.65 0.64 5.92
CA PHE A 244 15.52 -0.25 6.72
C PHE A 244 14.76 -0.86 7.91
N ASN A 245 14.12 0.00 8.72
CA ASN A 245 13.35 -0.44 9.89
C ASN A 245 12.22 -1.43 9.53
N LEU A 246 11.53 -1.20 8.41
CA LEU A 246 10.41 -2.06 8.00
C LEU A 246 10.91 -3.43 7.52
N TRP A 247 12.02 -3.48 6.80
CA TRP A 247 12.61 -4.75 6.38
C TRP A 247 13.11 -5.57 7.57
N ASP A 248 13.77 -4.91 8.53
CA ASP A 248 14.21 -5.55 9.78
C ASP A 248 13.02 -6.11 10.57
N ASP A 249 11.93 -5.34 10.70
CA ASP A 249 10.72 -5.76 11.41
C ASP A 249 10.05 -6.99 10.78
N ILE A 250 10.16 -7.16 9.47
CA ILE A 250 9.56 -8.30 8.73
C ILE A 250 10.55 -9.42 8.43
N SER A 251 11.82 -9.30 8.83
CA SER A 251 12.86 -10.32 8.61
C SER A 251 12.56 -11.63 9.36
N THR A 252 13.35 -12.67 9.10
CA THR A 252 13.10 -14.05 9.59
C THR A 252 12.92 -14.12 11.10
N ARG A 253 11.83 -14.75 11.55
CA ARG A 253 11.57 -15.03 12.97
C ARG A 253 11.07 -16.48 13.14
N GLY A 254 11.70 -17.24 14.02
CA GLY A 254 11.41 -18.65 14.24
C GLY A 254 9.95 -18.92 14.62
N SER A 255 9.37 -18.12 15.49
CA SER A 255 7.95 -18.25 15.87
C SER A 255 6.95 -17.99 14.74
N ARG A 256 7.35 -17.25 13.69
CA ARG A 256 6.53 -16.95 12.51
C ARG A 256 6.78 -17.93 11.37
N ASP A 257 8.06 -18.12 11.05
CA ASP A 257 8.48 -18.80 9.82
C ASP A 257 8.81 -20.29 10.04
N GLY A 258 8.99 -20.69 11.30
CA GLY A 258 9.41 -22.05 11.68
C GLY A 258 10.84 -22.10 12.20
N PHE A 259 11.12 -23.14 13.00
CA PHE A 259 12.41 -23.37 13.65
C PHE A 259 13.28 -24.40 12.92
N THR A 260 13.01 -24.66 11.64
CA THR A 260 13.73 -25.70 10.89
C THR A 260 14.93 -25.11 10.16
N ARG A 261 15.92 -25.96 9.90
CA ARG A 261 17.09 -25.65 9.06
C ARG A 261 16.67 -25.31 7.63
N GLU A 262 15.65 -26.00 7.13
CA GLU A 262 15.04 -25.73 5.83
C GLU A 262 14.51 -24.29 5.76
N THR A 263 13.70 -23.87 6.74
CA THR A 263 13.19 -22.50 6.85
C THR A 263 14.34 -21.49 6.87
N PHE A 264 15.37 -21.73 7.70
CA PHE A 264 16.54 -20.84 7.77
C PHE A 264 17.21 -20.67 6.40
N HIS A 265 17.50 -21.77 5.70
CA HIS A 265 18.16 -21.72 4.40
C HIS A 265 17.29 -21.11 3.31
N GLN A 266 16.00 -21.43 3.27
CA GLN A 266 15.06 -20.79 2.35
C GLN A 266 15.09 -19.26 2.50
N LEU A 267 15.14 -18.77 3.74
CA LEU A 267 15.07 -17.33 4.02
C LEU A 267 16.41 -16.60 3.91
N CYS A 268 17.49 -17.23 4.39
CA CYS A 268 18.74 -16.57 4.71
C CYS A 268 19.88 -16.85 3.71
N ASP A 269 19.77 -17.87 2.86
CA ASP A 269 20.81 -18.16 1.88
C ASP A 269 21.03 -17.00 0.90
N ASN A 270 22.30 -16.83 0.51
CA ASN A 270 22.76 -15.76 -0.37
C ASN A 270 22.53 -14.33 0.17
N LEU A 271 22.11 -14.16 1.43
CA LEU A 271 22.07 -12.86 2.10
C LEU A 271 23.42 -12.55 2.72
N PRO A 272 24.13 -11.49 2.26
CA PRO A 272 25.36 -11.08 2.90
C PRO A 272 25.08 -10.33 4.20
N GLY A 273 25.99 -10.46 5.17
CA GLY A 273 26.01 -9.59 6.35
C GLY A 273 24.80 -9.82 7.25
N THR A 274 24.58 -11.03 7.73
CA THR A 274 23.41 -11.37 8.55
C THR A 274 23.76 -11.46 10.04
N VAL A 275 22.86 -11.01 10.90
CA VAL A 275 22.93 -11.16 12.35
C VAL A 275 21.87 -12.16 12.77
N VAL A 276 22.30 -13.27 13.36
CA VAL A 276 21.42 -14.25 13.99
C VAL A 276 21.35 -13.97 15.48
N VAL A 277 20.16 -13.77 16.00
CA VAL A 277 19.88 -13.55 17.43
C VAL A 277 19.02 -14.71 17.93
N ILE A 278 19.38 -15.29 19.07
CA ILE A 278 18.59 -16.31 19.74
C ILE A 278 18.23 -15.89 21.15
N LYS A 279 17.05 -16.31 21.60
CA LYS A 279 16.61 -16.21 22.98
C LYS A 279 16.61 -17.60 23.61
N VAL A 280 17.49 -17.80 24.58
CA VAL A 280 17.63 -19.07 25.30
C VAL A 280 16.41 -19.30 26.20
N ASP A 281 15.81 -20.49 26.08
CA ASP A 281 14.68 -20.93 26.91
C ASP A 281 15.08 -20.92 28.39
N SER A 282 14.13 -20.63 29.27
CA SER A 282 14.22 -20.54 30.74
C SER A 282 15.12 -19.44 31.32
N THR A 283 16.17 -19.01 30.61
CA THR A 283 17.12 -18.01 31.13
C THR A 283 16.88 -16.60 30.58
N ASN A 284 16.11 -16.47 29.49
CA ASN A 284 15.96 -15.24 28.71
C ASN A 284 17.32 -14.65 28.25
N GLU A 285 18.38 -15.47 28.20
CA GLU A 285 19.68 -15.04 27.73
C GLU A 285 19.62 -14.81 26.21
N ILE A 286 20.17 -13.68 25.75
CA ILE A 286 20.26 -13.36 24.33
C ILE A 286 21.67 -13.67 23.86
N LEU A 287 21.80 -14.61 22.93
CA LEU A 287 23.05 -14.98 22.27
C LEU A 287 22.92 -14.75 20.77
N GLY A 288 24.03 -14.73 20.05
CA GLY A 288 23.96 -14.61 18.61
C GLY A 288 25.31 -14.57 17.91
N GLY A 289 25.25 -14.47 16.59
CA GLY A 289 26.41 -14.38 15.73
C GLY A 289 26.16 -13.51 14.52
N TYR A 290 27.19 -12.79 14.11
CA TYR A 290 27.22 -12.03 12.87
C TYR A 290 28.02 -12.80 11.82
N ASN A 291 27.39 -13.07 10.68
CA ASN A 291 28.04 -13.62 9.49
C ASN A 291 28.24 -12.49 8.46
N SER A 292 29.48 -12.11 8.23
CA SER A 292 29.86 -11.10 7.23
C SER A 292 29.81 -11.60 5.78
N LEU A 293 29.73 -12.92 5.60
CA LEU A 293 29.63 -13.61 4.31
C LEU A 293 28.17 -13.94 3.99
N VAL A 294 27.95 -14.92 3.10
CA VAL A 294 26.66 -15.48 2.73
C VAL A 294 26.51 -16.90 3.27
N TRP A 295 25.27 -17.32 3.55
CA TRP A 295 24.94 -18.72 3.83
C TRP A 295 24.73 -19.51 2.53
N THR A 296 25.06 -20.81 2.57
CA THR A 296 24.82 -21.76 1.47
C THR A 296 24.34 -23.11 2.02
N SER A 297 23.46 -23.79 1.31
CA SER A 297 22.89 -25.09 1.72
C SER A 297 23.28 -26.24 0.76
N LYS A 298 24.58 -26.56 0.67
CA LYS A 298 25.05 -27.71 -0.13
C LYS A 298 25.01 -29.03 0.66
N ASP A 299 25.07 -30.16 -0.05
CA ASP A 299 25.09 -31.50 0.57
C ASP A 299 26.36 -31.80 1.40
N GLN A 300 27.44 -31.06 1.15
CA GLN A 300 28.71 -31.20 1.85
C GLN A 300 28.95 -29.96 2.72
N LEU A 301 29.49 -30.18 3.91
CA LEU A 301 29.88 -29.10 4.82
C LEU A 301 31.05 -28.31 4.22
N GLU A 302 30.77 -27.05 3.90
CA GLU A 302 31.78 -26.08 3.48
C GLU A 302 32.11 -25.14 4.65
N TRP A 303 33.41 -24.87 4.81
CA TRP A 303 33.93 -23.96 5.83
C TRP A 303 34.48 -22.71 5.16
N PHE A 304 33.98 -21.55 5.58
CA PHE A 304 34.39 -20.27 5.06
C PHE A 304 35.29 -19.53 6.04
N THR A 305 36.22 -18.75 5.48
CA THR A 305 37.18 -17.95 6.21
C THR A 305 36.78 -16.49 6.25
N THR A 306 36.86 -15.85 7.41
CA THR A 306 36.59 -14.42 7.57
C THR A 306 37.13 -13.90 8.90
N THR A 307 37.51 -12.62 8.93
CA THR A 307 37.91 -11.88 10.13
C THR A 307 36.81 -10.96 10.67
N ASP A 308 35.74 -10.78 9.90
CA ASP A 308 34.72 -9.76 10.18
C ASP A 308 33.51 -10.33 10.94
N SER A 309 33.39 -11.65 11.00
CA SER A 309 32.35 -12.34 11.77
C SER A 309 32.70 -12.42 13.25
N PHE A 310 31.69 -12.46 14.11
CA PHE A 310 31.85 -12.51 15.56
C PHE A 310 30.61 -13.11 16.22
N VAL A 311 30.75 -13.57 17.46
CA VAL A 311 29.61 -14.02 18.29
C VAL A 311 29.43 -13.09 19.48
N PHE A 312 28.23 -13.08 20.07
CA PHE A 312 27.91 -12.16 21.15
C PHE A 312 26.91 -12.72 22.16
N SER A 313 26.86 -12.04 23.31
CA SER A 313 25.85 -12.19 24.35
C SER A 313 25.37 -10.81 24.77
N LEU A 314 24.06 -10.57 24.69
CA LEU A 314 23.46 -9.28 25.04
C LEU A 314 22.83 -9.36 26.43
N LYS A 315 23.30 -8.51 27.35
CA LYS A 315 22.74 -8.39 28.71
C LYS A 315 21.76 -7.23 28.74
N THR A 316 20.51 -7.50 28.38
CA THR A 316 19.44 -6.49 28.21
C THR A 316 19.17 -5.65 29.47
N GLN A 317 19.41 -6.19 30.67
CA GLN A 317 19.26 -5.48 31.94
C GLN A 317 20.52 -4.68 32.35
N ASN A 318 21.69 -4.99 31.78
CA ASN A 318 22.95 -4.31 32.08
C ASN A 318 23.86 -4.34 30.85
N LEU A 319 23.58 -3.44 29.90
CA LEU A 319 24.25 -3.39 28.60
C LEU A 319 25.79 -3.42 28.68
N PRO A 320 26.47 -2.72 29.62
CA PRO A 320 27.92 -2.83 29.82
C PRO A 320 28.48 -4.24 30.02
N ASN A 321 27.67 -5.19 30.49
CA ASN A 321 28.08 -6.59 30.68
C ASN A 321 27.88 -7.45 29.43
N SER A 322 27.43 -6.87 28.32
CA SER A 322 27.31 -7.58 27.04
C SER A 322 28.70 -7.93 26.50
N ILE A 323 28.79 -9.08 25.85
CA ILE A 323 30.05 -9.61 25.33
C ILE A 323 29.95 -9.62 23.81
N LEU A 324 30.94 -9.03 23.16
CA LEU A 324 31.24 -9.24 21.75
C LEU A 324 32.58 -9.98 21.69
N SER A 325 32.58 -11.13 21.04
CA SER A 325 33.70 -12.06 20.98
C SER A 325 34.12 -12.28 19.53
N ARG A 326 35.30 -11.76 19.17
CA ARG A 326 35.82 -11.84 17.81
C ARG A 326 36.55 -13.15 17.57
N ILE A 327 36.67 -13.48 16.29
CA ILE A 327 37.40 -14.65 15.82
C ILE A 327 38.90 -14.48 16.08
N ILE A 328 39.54 -15.53 16.61
CA ILE A 328 41.00 -15.58 16.81
C ILE A 328 41.69 -16.07 15.53
N HIS A 329 41.17 -17.13 14.92
CA HIS A 329 41.69 -17.71 13.70
C HIS A 329 40.64 -17.67 12.59
N ALA A 330 40.98 -17.03 11.47
CA ALA A 330 40.05 -16.86 10.35
C ALA A 330 39.71 -18.18 9.62
N ASN A 331 40.17 -19.35 10.07
CA ASN A 331 39.91 -20.64 9.43
C ASN A 331 38.68 -21.31 10.07
N LYS A 332 37.79 -21.90 9.25
CA LYS A 332 36.57 -22.61 9.70
C LYS A 332 35.64 -21.75 10.57
N VAL A 333 35.35 -20.53 10.11
CA VAL A 333 34.57 -19.55 10.88
C VAL A 333 33.07 -19.71 10.64
N ILE A 334 32.65 -19.89 9.39
CA ILE A 334 31.25 -20.08 9.03
C ILE A 334 31.10 -21.45 8.39
N GLY A 335 30.23 -22.29 8.96
CA GLY A 335 29.89 -23.60 8.43
C GLY A 335 28.58 -23.54 7.64
N CYS A 336 28.56 -24.15 6.47
CA CYS A 336 27.40 -24.16 5.58
C CYS A 336 27.15 -25.58 5.08
N ALA A 337 25.97 -26.13 5.38
CA ALA A 337 25.50 -27.42 4.86
C ALA A 337 23.97 -27.46 4.96
N ASN A 338 23.28 -28.17 4.07
CA ASN A 338 21.81 -28.27 4.10
C ASN A 338 21.22 -28.96 5.34
N TYR A 339 22.04 -29.73 6.07
CA TYR A 339 21.65 -30.39 7.33
C TYR A 339 22.06 -29.61 8.59
N TYR A 340 22.59 -28.40 8.45
CA TYR A 340 22.78 -27.46 9.55
C TYR A 340 21.90 -26.23 9.35
N GLY A 341 21.72 -25.43 10.40
CA GLY A 341 21.19 -24.07 10.27
C GLY A 341 22.37 -23.09 10.28
N PRO A 342 22.31 -22.00 11.07
CA PRO A 342 23.46 -21.14 11.28
C PRO A 342 24.57 -21.86 12.08
N VAL A 343 25.81 -21.77 11.59
CA VAL A 343 27.02 -22.34 12.22
C VAL A 343 28.11 -21.28 12.32
N PHE A 344 28.50 -20.96 13.56
CA PHE A 344 29.56 -20.04 13.93
C PHE A 344 30.71 -20.82 14.59
N SER A 345 31.66 -21.23 13.76
CA SER A 345 32.75 -22.15 14.09
C SER A 345 32.24 -23.48 14.67
N SER A 346 33.12 -24.27 15.26
CA SER A 346 32.77 -25.45 16.06
C SER A 346 32.10 -25.10 17.40
N SER A 347 32.09 -23.81 17.75
CA SER A 347 31.72 -23.29 19.06
C SER A 347 30.23 -22.98 19.22
N PHE A 348 29.51 -22.52 18.20
CA PHE A 348 28.12 -22.05 18.34
C PHE A 348 27.27 -22.33 17.11
N TRP A 349 26.24 -23.18 17.22
CA TRP A 349 25.45 -23.60 16.05
C TRP A 349 24.07 -24.14 16.41
N MET A 350 23.17 -24.12 15.42
CA MET A 350 21.85 -24.76 15.51
C MET A 350 21.96 -26.28 15.30
N HIS A 351 21.56 -27.07 16.30
CA HIS A 351 21.75 -28.52 16.30
C HIS A 351 20.82 -29.26 15.35
N ASP A 352 19.52 -29.02 15.52
CA ASP A 352 18.45 -29.70 14.80
C ASP A 352 17.18 -28.83 14.77
N ASP A 353 16.12 -29.36 14.17
CA ASP A 353 14.84 -28.66 13.99
C ASP A 353 13.98 -28.63 15.28
N SER A 354 14.47 -29.18 16.40
CA SER A 354 13.77 -29.24 17.69
C SER A 354 14.06 -28.05 18.60
N LYS A 355 14.54 -26.94 18.01
CA LYS A 355 15.00 -25.73 18.71
C LYS A 355 16.24 -25.96 19.59
N GLN A 356 16.98 -27.05 19.37
CA GLN A 356 18.20 -27.32 20.10
C GLN A 356 19.39 -26.59 19.45
N TRP A 357 20.19 -25.95 20.28
CA TRP A 357 21.41 -25.24 19.90
C TRP A 357 22.59 -25.77 20.71
N TYR A 358 23.78 -25.63 20.15
CA TYR A 358 25.02 -26.01 20.80
C TYR A 358 25.90 -24.81 21.08
N TYR A 359 26.47 -24.75 22.28
CA TYR A 359 27.49 -23.77 22.64
C TYR A 359 28.59 -24.35 23.52
N VAL A 360 29.82 -24.22 23.05
CA VAL A 360 31.04 -24.41 23.83
C VAL A 360 32.02 -23.28 23.52
N HIS A 361 32.72 -22.80 24.53
CA HIS A 361 33.83 -21.90 24.33
C HIS A 361 35.12 -22.68 24.06
N ASP A 362 35.70 -22.48 22.89
CA ASP A 362 37.07 -22.86 22.56
C ASP A 362 37.96 -21.60 22.44
N ASN A 363 39.12 -21.63 23.11
CA ASN A 363 40.13 -20.58 23.06
C ASN A 363 40.85 -20.52 21.70
N SER A 364 40.63 -21.47 20.78
CA SER A 364 41.11 -21.36 19.40
C SER A 364 40.15 -20.59 18.48
N ASP A 365 38.86 -20.55 18.83
CA ASP A 365 37.82 -20.05 17.93
C ASP A 365 37.51 -18.58 18.19
N TYR A 366 37.28 -18.23 19.46
CA TYR A 366 36.76 -16.93 19.87
C TYR A 366 37.52 -16.36 21.07
N GLU A 367 37.74 -15.04 21.10
CA GLU A 367 38.53 -14.35 22.14
C GLU A 367 37.95 -14.47 23.56
N LYS A 368 36.63 -14.55 23.67
CA LYS A 368 35.88 -14.50 24.94
C LYS A 368 34.72 -15.50 24.94
N PRO A 369 34.39 -16.09 26.10
CA PRO A 369 33.14 -16.83 26.24
C PRO A 369 31.94 -15.88 26.16
N ILE A 370 30.88 -16.26 25.45
CA ILE A 370 29.60 -15.55 25.38
C ILE A 370 28.60 -16.06 26.43
N GLY A 371 28.99 -17.02 27.26
CA GLY A 371 28.20 -17.56 28.35
C GLY A 371 28.93 -18.70 29.05
N SER A 372 28.27 -19.36 30.00
CA SER A 372 28.72 -20.65 30.50
C SER A 372 28.66 -21.69 29.37
N ASN A 373 29.58 -22.65 29.32
CA ASN A 373 29.45 -23.79 28.41
C ASN A 373 28.10 -24.48 28.63
N LYS A 374 27.28 -24.56 27.59
CA LYS A 374 25.92 -25.12 27.67
C LYS A 374 25.84 -26.52 27.09
N SER A 375 26.85 -26.96 26.32
CA SER A 375 26.74 -28.14 25.46
C SER A 375 25.49 -27.99 24.59
N TYR A 376 24.40 -28.69 24.89
CA TYR A 376 23.11 -28.54 24.20
C TYR A 376 22.09 -27.79 25.06
N PHE A 377 21.35 -26.86 24.45
CA PHE A 377 20.30 -26.09 25.12
C PHE A 377 19.16 -25.75 24.14
N PHE A 378 18.00 -25.36 24.68
CA PHE A 378 16.83 -25.00 23.88
C PHE A 378 16.66 -23.48 23.79
N ILE A 379 15.96 -23.03 22.75
CA ILE A 379 15.61 -21.62 22.53
C ILE A 379 14.10 -21.42 22.50
N ASP A 380 13.66 -20.24 22.94
CA ASP A 380 12.30 -19.76 22.77
C ASP A 380 12.09 -19.20 21.36
N GLU A 381 13.10 -18.50 20.84
CA GLU A 381 13.03 -17.70 19.62
C GLU A 381 14.39 -17.59 18.92
N PHE A 382 14.38 -17.46 17.59
CA PHE A 382 15.49 -16.87 16.84
C PHE A 382 15.00 -15.84 15.83
N GLU A 383 15.84 -14.86 15.56
CA GLU A 383 15.60 -13.83 14.55
C GLU A 383 16.86 -13.68 13.69
N VAL A 384 16.67 -13.42 12.39
CA VAL A 384 17.79 -13.15 11.47
C VAL A 384 17.58 -11.81 10.81
N PHE A 385 18.53 -10.91 10.98
CA PHE A 385 18.52 -9.57 10.40
C PHE A 385 19.58 -9.43 9.32
N GLN A 386 19.35 -8.60 8.31
CA GLN A 386 20.36 -8.26 7.33
C GLN A 386 20.94 -6.87 7.58
N VAL A 387 22.26 -6.79 7.78
CA VAL A 387 22.99 -5.54 7.89
C VAL A 387 23.21 -4.96 6.49
N LEU A 388 22.50 -3.87 6.19
CA LEU A 388 22.71 -3.11 4.95
C LEU A 388 23.92 -2.18 5.10
N LYS A 389 24.80 -2.17 4.10
CA LYS A 389 25.87 -1.16 4.00
C LYS A 389 25.25 0.13 3.48
N ASN A 390 25.38 1.22 4.25
CA ASN A 390 25.01 2.56 3.83
C ASN A 390 25.91 3.10 2.72
#